data_AF-E3JBD0-F1
#
_entry.id   AF-E3JBD0-F1
#
_cell.length_a   1.000
_cell.length_b   1.000
_cell.length_c   1.000
_cell.angle_alpha   90.00
_cell.angle_beta   90.00
_cell.angle_gamma   90.00
#
_symmetry.space_group_name_H-M   'P 1'
#
loop_
_entity.id
_entity.type
_entity.pdbx_description
1 polymer ?
#
loop_
_entity_poly.entity_id
_entity_poly.type
_entity_poly.pdbx_seq_one_letter_code
_entity_poly.pdbx_strand_id
1 'polypeptide(L)'
;MLLTLTTTAPAATGPPSGGPSATGHPVTAAPATDLGFLLHKHPDRAQRFDTAAGGAYVFYPEATAARCTAALLLDVDPVGLVRGKGNSRATTAAQYVDDRPYAASSLLAVAMAAVFSTAMAGICKSRPELAATPLPLEIRVPALPCRRGGAALAERLFAPLGWRVDAVTAPLDPAFPEWGDAPHHDVTFTGTVRLADALTQLYVLLPVLDDGKHYYVGRDEIDKLVREGASWLPGHPERHLIARRYLAHRAGLASAALAQLGTVEDVPVDAVSAGFEPGLVAVDQDPDADLTPDDPAAPGAAATGDQAAPEPGPDAPAEAASPVAERAAETPEPSRPPSLAVQRRRAIMDVLRAADARRVADLGCGDGKLVGELLADARFTEVVAVDVSHRALETAARRLRIDRMPERVQARLRLVASSLTYRDARIAGLDAAVLCEVIEHVDPPRLPALAAAVLGEARPRLVVITTPNVEFNVRYEGLAPGAPRHRDHRFEWTRAEFAAWVEDLLTRYPYTARLGGIGTADPALGTPTQLAVLERVA
;
A
#
# COMPACT_ATOMS: atom_id res chain seq x y z
N MET A 1 -2.76 -13.44 15.38
CA MET A 1 -3.76 -14.03 14.45
C MET A 1 -3.99 -15.51 14.73
N LEU A 2 -5.21 -16.03 14.60
CA LEU A 2 -5.54 -17.43 14.83
C LEU A 2 -6.26 -18.04 13.61
N LEU A 3 -5.91 -19.28 13.28
CA LEU A 3 -6.68 -20.16 12.41
C LEU A 3 -6.85 -21.50 13.13
N THR A 4 -8.07 -22.03 13.19
CA THR A 4 -8.31 -23.40 13.66
C THR A 4 -8.82 -24.26 12.53
N LEU A 5 -8.33 -25.50 12.46
CA LEU A 5 -8.76 -26.50 11.50
C LEU A 5 -9.22 -27.73 12.26
N THR A 6 -10.50 -28.05 12.11
CA THR A 6 -11.19 -29.11 12.82
C THR A 6 -11.61 -30.18 11.82
N THR A 7 -11.41 -31.44 12.18
CA THR A 7 -12.04 -32.57 11.50
C THR A 7 -12.78 -33.41 12.53
N THR A 8 -13.88 -34.02 12.11
CA THR A 8 -14.59 -35.04 12.88
C THR A 8 -14.42 -36.39 12.21
N ALA A 9 -14.38 -37.46 13.01
CA ALA A 9 -14.43 -38.80 12.46
C ALA A 9 -15.82 -39.01 11.84
N PRO A 10 -15.91 -39.69 10.67
CA PRO A 10 -17.20 -40.05 10.12
C PRO A 10 -17.95 -40.91 11.13
N ALA A 11 -19.24 -40.65 11.32
CA ALA A 11 -20.08 -41.46 12.20
C ALA A 11 -19.96 -42.92 11.77
N ALA A 12 -19.68 -43.82 12.73
CA ALA A 12 -19.65 -45.25 12.47
C ALA A 12 -21.01 -45.66 11.91
N THR A 13 -21.09 -45.92 10.61
CA THR A 13 -22.27 -46.51 10.01
C THR A 13 -22.41 -47.90 10.61
N GLY A 14 -23.52 -48.13 11.33
CA GLY A 14 -23.84 -49.43 11.92
C GLY A 14 -23.88 -50.52 10.83
N PRO A 15 -23.70 -51.80 11.21
CA PRO A 15 -23.66 -52.88 10.23
C PRO A 15 -24.96 -52.90 9.42
N PRO A 16 -24.90 -53.16 8.09
CA PRO A 16 -26.11 -53.33 7.29
C PRO A 16 -26.94 -54.48 7.88
N SER A 17 -28.19 -54.20 8.20
CA SER A 17 -29.15 -55.22 8.58
C SER A 17 -29.45 -56.11 7.37
N GLY A 18 -28.77 -57.25 7.26
CA GLY A 18 -29.24 -58.39 6.46
C GLY A 18 -28.18 -59.05 5.57
N GLY A 19 -27.86 -60.32 5.89
CA GLY A 19 -27.28 -61.29 4.95
C GLY A 19 -25.89 -61.81 5.32
N PRO A 20 -25.68 -63.14 5.48
CA PRO A 20 -24.37 -63.70 5.75
C PRO A 20 -23.65 -63.99 4.42
N SER A 21 -22.72 -63.13 3.99
CA SER A 21 -21.61 -63.56 3.12
C SER A 21 -20.53 -62.48 2.96
N ALA A 22 -19.31 -62.98 2.79
CA ALA A 22 -18.06 -62.33 2.42
C ALA A 22 -17.34 -61.52 3.52
N THR A 23 -16.11 -61.97 3.76
CA THR A 23 -15.05 -61.39 4.58
C THR A 23 -14.71 -59.95 4.14
N GLY A 24 -15.53 -58.98 4.53
CA GLY A 24 -15.16 -57.57 4.53
C GLY A 24 -14.42 -57.26 5.82
N HIS A 25 -13.13 -56.92 5.75
CA HIS A 25 -12.49 -56.24 6.88
C HIS A 25 -13.29 -54.98 7.19
N PRO A 26 -13.70 -54.74 8.46
CA PRO A 26 -14.36 -53.49 8.79
C PRO A 26 -13.40 -52.35 8.46
N VAL A 27 -13.82 -51.43 7.59
CA VAL A 27 -13.11 -50.17 7.36
C VAL A 27 -13.24 -49.39 8.66
N THR A 28 -12.26 -49.52 9.54
CA THR A 28 -12.19 -48.70 10.75
C THR A 28 -12.08 -47.25 10.29
N ALA A 29 -13.10 -46.44 10.60
CA ALA A 29 -13.08 -45.01 10.36
C ALA A 29 -11.77 -44.44 10.91
N ALA A 30 -11.05 -43.68 10.08
CA ALA A 30 -9.82 -43.02 10.52
C ALA A 30 -10.16 -42.10 11.72
N PRO A 31 -9.46 -42.21 12.85
CA PRO A 31 -9.73 -41.37 14.00
C PRO A 31 -9.44 -39.91 13.63
N ALA A 32 -10.18 -38.96 14.19
CA ALA A 32 -9.97 -37.54 13.90
C ALA A 32 -8.54 -37.08 14.24
N THR A 33 -7.87 -37.75 15.20
CA THR A 33 -6.46 -37.51 15.54
C THR A 33 -5.50 -37.75 14.37
N ASP A 34 -5.89 -38.47 13.32
CA ASP A 34 -5.08 -38.61 12.10
C ASP A 34 -4.79 -37.26 11.42
N LEU A 35 -5.55 -36.21 11.74
CA LEU A 35 -5.22 -34.83 11.36
C LEU A 35 -3.79 -34.44 11.75
N GLY A 36 -3.27 -34.96 12.86
CA GLY A 36 -1.87 -34.77 13.27
C GLY A 36 -0.86 -35.30 12.25
N PHE A 37 -1.13 -36.48 11.67
CA PHE A 37 -0.29 -37.03 10.61
C PHE A 37 -0.39 -36.21 9.32
N LEU A 38 -1.59 -35.78 8.96
CA LEU A 38 -1.82 -35.00 7.74
C LEU A 38 -1.14 -33.62 7.79
N LEU A 39 -1.14 -32.96 8.94
CA LEU A 39 -0.47 -31.67 9.15
C LEU A 39 1.02 -31.80 9.49
N HIS A 40 1.52 -33.03 9.69
CA HIS A 40 2.86 -33.32 10.19
C HIS A 40 3.15 -32.60 11.52
N LYS A 41 2.17 -32.60 12.43
CA LYS A 41 2.26 -32.02 13.78
C LYS A 41 1.65 -32.96 14.79
N HIS A 42 2.41 -33.34 15.81
CA HIS A 42 1.95 -34.26 16.82
C HIS A 42 0.97 -33.57 17.79
N PRO A 43 -0.22 -34.12 18.09
CA PRO A 43 -1.20 -33.48 18.98
C PRO A 43 -0.66 -33.13 20.37
N ASP A 44 0.13 -34.03 20.96
CA ASP A 44 0.73 -33.82 22.30
C ASP A 44 1.93 -32.86 22.32
N ARG A 45 2.27 -32.20 21.20
CA ARG A 45 3.43 -31.30 21.10
C ARG A 45 3.02 -29.94 20.55
N ALA A 46 2.98 -28.95 21.44
CA ALA A 46 2.99 -27.56 21.04
C ALA A 46 4.35 -27.21 20.41
N GLN A 47 4.34 -26.68 19.19
CA GLN A 47 5.55 -26.37 18.42
C GLN A 47 5.57 -24.89 18.06
N ARG A 48 6.76 -24.29 18.10
CA ARG A 48 7.00 -22.91 17.66
C ARG A 48 7.91 -22.94 16.42
N PHE A 49 7.59 -22.08 15.45
CA PHE A 49 8.36 -21.85 14.23
C PHE A 49 8.62 -20.35 14.11
N ASP A 50 9.84 -19.96 13.74
CA ASP A 50 10.13 -18.56 13.45
C ASP A 50 9.75 -18.25 11.99
N THR A 51 9.05 -17.13 11.81
CA THR A 51 8.62 -16.63 10.51
C THR A 51 9.11 -15.19 10.32
N ALA A 52 9.06 -14.68 9.09
CA ALA A 52 9.42 -13.30 8.81
C ALA A 52 8.56 -12.26 9.58
N ALA A 53 7.39 -12.65 10.07
CA ALA A 53 6.46 -11.79 10.78
C ALA A 53 6.51 -11.96 12.32
N GLY A 54 7.20 -12.97 12.84
CA GLY A 54 7.20 -13.33 14.26
C GLY A 54 7.08 -14.84 14.49
N GLY A 55 6.63 -15.25 15.68
CA GLY A 55 6.51 -16.65 16.06
C GLY A 55 5.18 -17.27 15.60
N ALA A 56 5.23 -18.39 14.90
CA ALA A 56 4.06 -19.20 14.59
C ALA A 56 4.01 -20.42 15.50
N TYR A 57 2.88 -20.62 16.19
CA TYR A 57 2.66 -21.72 17.11
C TYR A 57 1.61 -22.68 16.55
N VAL A 58 1.91 -23.98 16.62
CA VAL A 58 0.94 -25.03 16.34
C VAL A 58 0.70 -25.82 17.62
N PHE A 59 -0.56 -25.95 18.00
CA PHE A 59 -1.00 -26.79 19.12
C PHE A 59 -2.41 -27.33 18.84
N TYR A 60 -2.84 -28.31 19.65
CA TYR A 60 -4.12 -28.98 19.48
C TYR A 60 -4.98 -28.72 20.71
N PRO A 61 -5.90 -27.73 20.69
CA PRO A 61 -6.83 -27.49 21.79
C PRO A 61 -7.77 -28.68 22.05
N GLU A 62 -8.02 -29.53 21.04
CA GLU A 62 -8.83 -30.73 21.16
C GLU A 62 -8.23 -31.84 20.28
N ALA A 63 -7.98 -33.02 20.84
CA ALA A 63 -7.44 -34.17 20.11
C ALA A 63 -8.05 -35.47 20.64
N THR A 64 -9.24 -35.81 20.16
CA THR A 64 -9.94 -37.05 20.49
C THR A 64 -10.16 -37.88 19.22
N ALA A 65 -10.48 -39.17 19.38
CA ALA A 65 -10.79 -40.02 18.24
C ALA A 65 -12.02 -39.52 17.43
N ALA A 66 -12.94 -38.81 18.07
CA ALA A 66 -14.17 -38.29 17.44
C ALA A 66 -14.00 -36.90 16.82
N ARG A 67 -13.18 -36.04 17.43
CA ARG A 67 -12.96 -34.66 16.99
C ARG A 67 -11.53 -34.22 17.29
N CYS A 68 -10.88 -33.62 16.30
CA CYS A 68 -9.52 -33.12 16.42
C CYS A 68 -9.46 -31.71 15.81
N THR A 69 -8.93 -30.78 16.58
CA THR A 69 -8.79 -29.37 16.23
C THR A 69 -7.33 -28.99 16.34
N ALA A 70 -6.71 -28.62 15.23
CA ALA A 70 -5.39 -27.99 15.19
C ALA A 70 -5.56 -26.47 15.19
N ALA A 71 -4.70 -25.76 15.92
CA ALA A 71 -4.64 -24.31 15.93
C ALA A 71 -3.29 -23.83 15.40
N LEU A 72 -3.30 -22.89 14.46
CA LEU A 72 -2.16 -22.09 14.04
C LEU A 72 -2.32 -20.67 14.61
N LEU A 73 -1.50 -20.32 15.59
CA LEU A 73 -1.46 -18.99 16.19
C LEU A 73 -0.21 -18.27 15.72
N LEU A 74 -0.38 -17.19 14.97
CA LEU A 74 0.71 -16.30 14.58
C LEU A 74 0.80 -15.12 15.56
N ASP A 75 1.90 -15.07 16.28
CA ASP A 75 2.31 -14.02 17.19
C ASP A 75 3.26 -13.07 16.45
N VAL A 76 2.69 -11.99 15.93
CA VAL A 76 3.43 -11.01 15.13
C VAL A 76 4.14 -10.05 16.05
N ASP A 77 5.42 -9.81 15.80
CA ASP A 77 6.14 -8.69 16.41
C ASP A 77 5.82 -7.41 15.60
N PRO A 78 4.95 -6.51 16.11
CA PRO A 78 4.60 -5.30 15.38
C PRO A 78 5.81 -4.39 15.19
N VAL A 79 6.79 -4.42 16.09
CA VAL A 79 8.00 -3.59 16.00
C VAL A 79 8.98 -4.19 15.00
N GLY A 80 9.17 -5.51 15.02
CA GLY A 80 9.97 -6.26 14.05
C GLY A 80 9.44 -6.16 12.62
N LEU A 81 8.11 -6.22 12.43
CA LEU A 81 7.45 -6.06 11.13
C LEU A 81 7.71 -4.69 10.50
N VAL A 82 7.89 -3.65 11.32
CA VAL A 82 8.22 -2.28 10.88
C VAL A 82 9.72 -2.13 10.59
N ARG A 83 10.59 -2.85 11.30
CA ARG A 83 12.06 -2.73 11.20
C ARG A 83 12.72 -3.66 10.16
N GLY A 84 12.03 -4.68 9.66
CA GLY A 84 12.58 -5.68 8.73
C GLY A 84 12.96 -5.16 7.33
N LYS A 85 13.95 -5.80 6.68
CA LYS A 85 14.36 -5.57 5.28
C LYS A 85 13.24 -6.05 4.32
N GLY A 86 12.25 -5.19 4.08
CA GLY A 86 11.13 -5.57 3.21
C GLY A 86 10.07 -4.48 3.01
N ASN A 87 10.45 -3.38 2.36
CA ASN A 87 9.61 -2.61 1.43
C ASN A 87 8.11 -2.47 1.79
N SER A 88 7.68 -1.42 2.52
CA SER A 88 6.24 -1.15 2.71
C SER A 88 5.84 0.28 2.31
N ARG A 89 5.11 0.36 1.20
CA ARG A 89 4.66 1.56 0.48
C ARG A 89 3.34 2.11 1.04
N ALA A 90 3.18 2.11 2.36
CA ALA A 90 2.02 2.68 3.06
C ALA A 90 2.48 3.70 4.12
N THR A 91 1.63 4.70 4.34
CA THR A 91 1.76 5.77 5.34
C THR A 91 1.74 5.21 6.78
N THR A 92 2.04 6.06 7.74
CA THR A 92 2.38 5.83 9.18
C THR A 92 1.27 5.81 10.22
N ALA A 93 1.69 5.74 11.50
CA ALA A 93 0.96 5.54 12.75
C ALA A 93 0.27 4.18 12.77
N ALA A 94 -0.37 3.84 11.64
CA ALA A 94 -0.69 2.52 11.13
C ALA A 94 0.51 1.58 10.95
N GLN A 95 1.74 1.97 11.33
CA GLN A 95 2.88 1.06 11.39
C GLN A 95 3.04 0.44 12.78
N TYR A 96 2.72 1.18 13.85
CA TYR A 96 2.85 0.70 15.23
C TYR A 96 1.51 0.29 15.85
N VAL A 97 0.41 0.96 15.47
CA VAL A 97 -0.95 0.59 15.85
C VAL A 97 -1.71 0.31 14.57
N ASP A 98 -1.75 -0.97 14.20
CA ASP A 98 -2.43 -1.46 13.01
C ASP A 98 -3.19 -2.74 13.34
N ASP A 99 -4.15 -3.08 12.49
CA ASP A 99 -4.85 -4.36 12.55
C ASP A 99 -3.94 -5.53 12.14
N ARG A 100 -2.88 -5.30 11.36
CA ARG A 100 -1.96 -6.33 10.80
C ARG A 100 -1.50 -7.44 11.76
N PRO A 101 -1.11 -7.17 13.02
CA PRO A 101 -0.72 -8.22 13.97
C PRO A 101 -1.89 -9.16 14.35
N TYR A 102 -3.12 -8.68 14.19
CA TYR A 102 -4.35 -9.29 14.67
C TYR A 102 -5.23 -9.82 13.52
N ALA A 103 -5.20 -9.18 12.35
CA ALA A 103 -6.00 -9.48 11.17
C ALA A 103 -5.41 -10.64 10.35
N ALA A 104 -6.23 -11.66 10.09
CA ALA A 104 -5.89 -12.85 9.32
C ALA A 104 -5.68 -12.54 7.83
N SER A 105 -4.52 -11.97 7.52
CA SER A 105 -4.14 -11.41 6.22
C SER A 105 -3.12 -12.30 5.49
N SER A 106 -2.36 -11.71 4.55
CA SER A 106 -1.25 -12.36 3.85
C SER A 106 -0.18 -12.92 4.80
N LEU A 107 -0.01 -12.35 6.00
CA LEU A 107 0.95 -12.87 7.00
C LEU A 107 0.57 -14.27 7.49
N LEU A 108 -0.72 -14.51 7.73
CA LEU A 108 -1.22 -15.82 8.12
C LEU A 108 -1.05 -16.83 6.97
N ALA A 109 -1.30 -16.43 5.73
CA ALA A 109 -1.06 -17.28 4.55
C ALA A 109 0.41 -17.69 4.44
N VAL A 110 1.36 -16.76 4.62
CA VAL A 110 2.80 -17.04 4.60
C VAL A 110 3.21 -17.96 5.75
N ALA A 111 2.73 -17.72 6.97
CA ALA A 111 3.00 -18.59 8.10
C ALA A 111 2.44 -20.00 7.89
N MET A 112 1.23 -20.12 7.34
CA MET A 112 0.61 -21.39 6.98
C MET A 112 1.46 -22.15 5.95
N ALA A 113 1.95 -21.47 4.91
CA ALA A 113 2.84 -22.07 3.93
C ALA A 113 4.18 -22.52 4.54
N ALA A 114 4.74 -21.75 5.48
CA ALA A 114 5.97 -22.14 6.16
C ALA A 114 5.78 -23.39 7.04
N VAL A 115 4.67 -23.47 7.76
CA VAL A 115 4.42 -24.48 8.80
C VAL A 115 3.78 -25.76 8.25
N PHE A 116 2.94 -25.65 7.21
CA PHE A 116 2.17 -26.74 6.62
C PHE A 116 2.52 -27.03 5.16
N SER A 117 3.69 -26.61 4.67
CA SER A 117 4.15 -26.84 3.28
C SER A 117 3.97 -28.29 2.79
N THR A 118 4.36 -29.29 3.59
CA THR A 118 4.20 -30.71 3.24
C THR A 118 2.73 -31.12 3.07
N ALA A 119 1.85 -30.59 3.92
CA ALA A 119 0.41 -30.85 3.87
C ALA A 119 -0.24 -30.16 2.66
N MET A 120 0.18 -28.91 2.36
CA MET A 120 -0.24 -28.17 1.16
C MET A 120 0.14 -28.90 -0.13
N ALA A 121 1.31 -29.55 -0.15
CA ALA A 121 1.73 -30.39 -1.27
C ALA A 121 0.94 -31.72 -1.38
N GLY A 122 0.04 -32.01 -0.42
CA GLY A 122 -0.72 -33.26 -0.37
C GLY A 122 0.12 -34.49 -0.01
N ILE A 123 1.28 -34.30 0.61
CA ILE A 123 2.22 -35.38 0.91
C ILE A 123 2.00 -35.88 2.33
N CYS A 124 1.63 -37.16 2.50
CA CYS A 124 1.62 -37.84 3.80
C CYS A 124 2.08 -39.30 3.64
N LYS A 125 3.30 -39.61 4.08
CA LYS A 125 3.87 -40.96 3.92
C LYS A 125 3.21 -42.00 4.83
N SER A 126 2.77 -41.60 6.02
CA SER A 126 2.13 -42.51 6.99
C SER A 126 0.66 -42.79 6.66
N ARG A 127 -0.02 -41.85 6.00
CA ARG A 127 -1.46 -41.92 5.64
C ARG A 127 -1.72 -41.39 4.21
N PRO A 128 -1.15 -42.02 3.17
CA PRO A 128 -1.23 -41.49 1.80
C PRO A 128 -2.67 -41.47 1.25
N GLU A 129 -3.46 -42.52 1.52
CA GLU A 129 -4.85 -42.61 1.10
C GLU A 129 -5.71 -41.52 1.74
N LEU A 130 -5.49 -41.25 3.03
CA LEU A 130 -6.23 -40.23 3.75
C LEU A 130 -5.90 -38.81 3.23
N ALA A 131 -4.65 -38.54 2.87
CA ALA A 131 -4.25 -37.25 2.28
C ALA A 131 -4.85 -37.01 0.88
N ALA A 132 -5.17 -38.08 0.15
CA ALA A 132 -5.85 -38.01 -1.14
C ALA A 132 -7.37 -37.88 -1.00
N THR A 133 -7.94 -38.15 0.17
CA THR A 133 -9.39 -38.23 0.38
C THR A 133 -9.96 -36.90 0.86
N PRO A 134 -11.12 -36.45 0.35
CA PRO A 134 -11.87 -35.33 0.92
C PRO A 134 -12.31 -35.61 2.36
N LEU A 135 -12.06 -34.67 3.27
CA LEU A 135 -12.39 -34.78 4.69
C LEU A 135 -13.47 -33.76 5.06
N PRO A 136 -14.37 -34.08 6.02
CA PRO A 136 -15.24 -33.08 6.61
C PRO A 136 -14.40 -32.11 7.45
N LEU A 137 -14.20 -30.91 6.93
CA LEU A 137 -13.39 -29.86 7.54
C LEU A 137 -14.26 -28.70 8.00
N GLU A 138 -13.94 -28.19 9.18
CA GLU A 138 -14.40 -26.91 9.70
C GLU A 138 -13.17 -26.04 9.95
N ILE A 139 -13.07 -24.89 9.28
CA ILE A 139 -11.98 -23.94 9.43
C ILE A 139 -12.54 -22.64 9.96
N ARG A 140 -12.01 -22.15 11.08
CA ARG A 140 -12.41 -20.86 11.67
C ARG A 140 -11.27 -19.87 11.65
N VAL A 141 -11.58 -18.66 11.20
CA VAL A 141 -10.67 -17.51 11.13
C VAL A 141 -11.36 -16.31 11.81
N PRO A 142 -11.09 -16.06 13.10
CA PRO A 142 -11.87 -15.12 13.91
C PRO A 142 -11.75 -13.63 13.53
N ALA A 143 -10.71 -13.25 12.80
CA ALA A 143 -10.40 -11.86 12.48
C ALA A 143 -10.03 -11.70 11.00
N LEU A 144 -10.90 -12.17 10.10
CA LEU A 144 -10.67 -12.13 8.65
C LEU A 144 -11.12 -10.77 8.08
N PRO A 145 -10.20 -9.93 7.56
CA PRO A 145 -10.58 -8.74 6.84
C PRO A 145 -11.22 -9.13 5.50
N CYS A 146 -12.49 -8.77 5.30
CA CYS A 146 -13.21 -8.97 4.03
C CYS A 146 -13.37 -7.62 3.32
N ARG A 147 -12.25 -7.00 2.93
CA ARG A 147 -12.24 -5.63 2.42
C ARG A 147 -12.97 -5.53 1.07
N ARG A 148 -13.74 -4.47 0.92
CA ARG A 148 -14.47 -4.14 -0.34
C ARG A 148 -15.32 -5.32 -0.82
N GLY A 149 -16.19 -5.83 0.05
CA GLY A 149 -17.10 -6.93 -0.28
C GLY A 149 -17.74 -7.64 0.91
N GLY A 150 -17.16 -7.52 2.12
CA GLY A 150 -17.73 -8.06 3.36
C GLY A 150 -17.94 -9.58 3.30
N ALA A 151 -18.84 -10.09 4.15
CA ALA A 151 -19.24 -11.49 4.19
C ALA A 151 -19.62 -12.07 2.81
N ALA A 152 -20.34 -11.30 1.98
CA ALA A 152 -20.79 -11.75 0.66
C ALA A 152 -19.62 -12.04 -0.31
N LEU A 153 -18.48 -11.36 -0.15
CA LEU A 153 -17.29 -11.68 -0.94
C LEU A 153 -16.65 -13.00 -0.48
N ALA A 154 -16.58 -13.27 0.82
CA ALA A 154 -16.08 -14.56 1.31
C ALA A 154 -16.94 -15.71 0.77
N GLU A 155 -18.27 -15.56 0.76
CA GLU A 155 -19.18 -16.53 0.17
C GLU A 155 -18.93 -16.73 -1.33
N ARG A 156 -18.83 -15.66 -2.12
CA ARG A 156 -18.54 -15.74 -3.57
C ARG A 156 -17.21 -16.41 -3.91
N LEU A 157 -16.22 -16.31 -3.02
CA LEU A 157 -14.89 -16.87 -3.22
C LEU A 157 -14.78 -18.34 -2.77
N PHE A 158 -15.50 -18.75 -1.73
CA PHE A 158 -15.35 -20.09 -1.15
C PHE A 158 -16.52 -21.03 -1.48
N ALA A 159 -17.74 -20.53 -1.69
CA ALA A 159 -18.88 -21.39 -2.03
C ALA A 159 -18.69 -22.20 -3.33
N PRO A 160 -18.13 -21.64 -4.43
CA PRO A 160 -17.84 -22.41 -5.63
C PRO A 160 -16.81 -23.53 -5.43
N LEU A 161 -16.04 -23.49 -4.34
CA LEU A 161 -15.01 -24.47 -3.99
C LEU A 161 -15.54 -25.58 -3.05
N GLY A 162 -16.84 -25.57 -2.74
CA GLY A 162 -17.49 -26.60 -1.92
C GLY A 162 -17.61 -26.24 -0.43
N TRP A 163 -17.44 -24.97 -0.07
CA TRP A 163 -17.57 -24.51 1.31
C TRP A 163 -18.93 -23.86 1.59
N ARG A 164 -19.53 -24.20 2.73
CA ARG A 164 -20.49 -23.32 3.39
C ARG A 164 -19.71 -22.25 4.15
N VAL A 165 -20.05 -20.99 3.96
CA VAL A 165 -19.40 -19.86 4.63
C VAL A 165 -20.40 -19.26 5.63
N ASP A 166 -20.02 -19.22 6.89
CA ASP A 166 -20.70 -18.43 7.92
C ASP A 166 -19.75 -17.30 8.33
N ALA A 167 -20.17 -16.05 8.14
CA ALA A 167 -19.32 -14.87 8.35
C ALA A 167 -20.09 -13.83 9.16
N VAL A 168 -19.72 -13.70 10.42
CA VAL A 168 -20.38 -12.78 11.37
C VAL A 168 -19.45 -11.61 11.65
N THR A 169 -20.00 -10.40 11.65
CA THR A 169 -19.29 -9.20 12.10
C THR A 169 -19.84 -8.73 13.44
N ALA A 170 -18.98 -8.11 14.24
CA ALA A 170 -19.33 -7.44 15.49
C ALA A 170 -19.34 -5.91 15.27
N PRO A 171 -20.04 -5.13 16.12
CA PRO A 171 -19.88 -3.69 16.12
C PRO A 171 -18.40 -3.32 16.30
N LEU A 172 -17.94 -2.26 15.64
CA LEU A 172 -16.55 -1.80 15.73
C LEU A 172 -16.15 -1.52 17.19
N ASP A 173 -17.07 -0.90 17.93
CA ASP A 173 -16.99 -0.76 19.37
C ASP A 173 -18.41 -0.92 19.96
N PRO A 174 -18.65 -1.92 20.84
CA PRO A 174 -19.95 -2.11 21.48
C PRO A 174 -20.44 -0.90 22.28
N ALA A 175 -19.54 -0.02 22.76
CA ALA A 175 -19.88 1.19 23.49
C ALA A 175 -20.27 2.36 22.56
N PHE A 176 -19.95 2.30 21.27
CA PHE A 176 -20.25 3.32 20.26
C PHE A 176 -20.87 2.69 19.00
N PRO A 177 -22.12 2.17 19.06
CA PRO A 177 -22.77 1.49 17.94
C PRO A 177 -22.87 2.35 16.67
N GLU A 178 -22.89 3.68 16.81
CA GLU A 178 -22.93 4.63 15.70
C GLU A 178 -21.67 4.62 14.82
N TRP A 179 -20.57 3.99 15.27
CA TRP A 179 -19.36 3.81 14.48
C TRP A 179 -19.48 2.68 13.44
N GLY A 180 -20.58 1.91 13.49
CA GLY A 180 -20.86 0.82 12.57
C GLY A 180 -20.12 -0.47 12.92
N ASP A 181 -20.11 -1.40 11.97
CA ASP A 181 -19.52 -2.73 12.16
C ASP A 181 -18.00 -2.74 11.95
N ALA A 182 -17.33 -3.67 12.63
CA ALA A 182 -15.92 -3.92 12.41
C ALA A 182 -15.68 -4.40 10.96
N PRO A 183 -14.56 -4.00 10.32
CA PRO A 183 -14.20 -4.50 8.98
C PRO A 183 -13.72 -5.96 9.00
N HIS A 184 -13.59 -6.57 10.18
CA HIS A 184 -13.15 -7.94 10.40
C HIS A 184 -14.35 -8.84 10.69
N HIS A 185 -14.28 -10.07 10.19
CA HIS A 185 -15.34 -11.04 10.31
C HIS A 185 -14.80 -12.28 11.03
N ASP A 186 -15.61 -12.85 11.91
CA ASP A 186 -15.41 -14.22 12.40
C ASP A 186 -16.00 -15.15 11.35
N VAL A 187 -15.12 -15.84 10.61
CA VAL A 187 -15.53 -16.65 9.47
C VAL A 187 -15.29 -18.12 9.74
N THR A 188 -16.34 -18.92 9.58
CA THR A 188 -16.30 -20.38 9.63
C THR A 188 -16.61 -20.96 8.25
N PHE A 189 -15.66 -21.73 7.72
CA PHE A 189 -15.80 -22.50 6.49
C PHE A 189 -16.10 -23.96 6.85
N THR A 190 -17.21 -24.51 6.38
CA THR A 190 -17.56 -25.93 6.58
C THR A 190 -17.73 -26.62 5.24
N GLY A 191 -17.00 -27.71 4.99
CA GLY A 191 -17.06 -28.40 3.70
C GLY A 191 -16.37 -29.76 3.73
N THR A 192 -16.60 -30.55 2.68
CA THR A 192 -15.91 -31.84 2.49
C THR A 192 -14.90 -31.70 1.36
N VAL A 193 -13.64 -31.44 1.70
CA VAL A 193 -12.57 -31.17 0.72
C VAL A 193 -11.26 -31.82 1.17
N ARG A 194 -10.32 -32.01 0.24
CA ARG A 194 -8.98 -32.51 0.62
C ARG A 194 -8.26 -31.45 1.44
N LEU A 195 -7.50 -31.88 2.45
CA LEU A 195 -6.75 -30.95 3.30
C LEU A 195 -5.77 -30.08 2.51
N ALA A 196 -5.10 -30.67 1.51
CA ALA A 196 -4.20 -29.93 0.63
C ALA A 196 -4.94 -28.79 -0.09
N ASP A 197 -6.09 -29.09 -0.71
CA ASP A 197 -6.90 -28.11 -1.42
C ASP A 197 -7.41 -27.01 -0.47
N ALA A 198 -7.85 -27.36 0.74
CA ALA A 198 -8.27 -26.37 1.74
C ALA A 198 -7.15 -25.37 2.07
N LEU A 199 -5.94 -25.87 2.32
CA LEU A 199 -4.79 -25.03 2.66
C LEU A 199 -4.33 -24.18 1.49
N THR A 200 -4.31 -24.70 0.25
CA THR A 200 -3.92 -23.91 -0.93
C THR A 200 -4.96 -22.87 -1.30
N GLN A 201 -6.25 -23.19 -1.16
CA GLN A 201 -7.35 -22.22 -1.33
C GLN A 201 -7.23 -21.06 -0.33
N LEU A 202 -7.02 -21.35 0.96
CA LEU A 202 -6.78 -20.32 1.97
C LEU A 202 -5.54 -19.49 1.68
N TYR A 203 -4.45 -20.13 1.25
CA TYR A 203 -3.20 -19.45 0.92
C TYR A 203 -3.39 -18.40 -0.17
N VAL A 204 -4.20 -18.71 -1.19
CA VAL A 204 -4.52 -17.80 -2.29
C VAL A 204 -5.58 -16.77 -1.90
N LEU A 205 -6.64 -17.17 -1.20
CA LEU A 205 -7.83 -16.34 -1.01
C LEU A 205 -7.77 -15.40 0.19
N LEU A 206 -6.99 -15.70 1.24
CA LEU A 206 -6.82 -14.76 2.37
C LEU A 206 -6.26 -13.40 1.91
N PRO A 207 -5.19 -13.32 1.07
CA PRO A 207 -4.74 -12.06 0.49
C PRO A 207 -5.78 -11.37 -0.41
N VAL A 208 -6.66 -12.13 -1.07
CA VAL A 208 -7.71 -11.59 -1.96
C VAL A 208 -8.83 -10.93 -1.16
N LEU A 209 -9.19 -11.52 -0.01
CA LEU A 209 -10.15 -10.95 0.93
C LEU A 209 -9.61 -9.69 1.60
N ASP A 210 -8.34 -9.69 1.98
CA ASP A 210 -7.69 -8.52 2.60
C ASP A 210 -7.50 -7.36 1.60
N ASP A 211 -7.26 -7.63 0.32
CA ASP A 211 -7.07 -6.60 -0.73
C ASP A 211 -5.99 -5.55 -0.38
N GLY A 212 -5.03 -5.95 0.48
CA GLY A 212 -4.08 -5.08 1.17
C GLY A 212 -2.63 -5.56 1.09
N LYS A 213 -2.15 -6.11 -0.04
CA LYS A 213 -0.74 -6.54 -0.15
C LYS A 213 0.23 -5.35 0.03
N HIS A 214 1.00 -5.36 1.11
CA HIS A 214 1.90 -4.26 1.49
C HIS A 214 3.34 -4.37 0.97
N TYR A 215 3.68 -5.48 0.27
CA TYR A 215 4.98 -5.70 -0.36
C TYR A 215 4.90 -5.58 -1.89
N TYR A 216 6.05 -5.42 -2.55
CA TYR A 216 6.10 -5.38 -4.00
C TYR A 216 5.78 -6.76 -4.59
N VAL A 217 4.69 -6.84 -5.36
CA VAL A 217 4.32 -8.04 -6.13
C VAL A 217 5.08 -8.05 -7.45
N GLY A 218 5.97 -9.04 -7.62
CA GLY A 218 6.76 -9.27 -8.83
C GLY A 218 6.21 -10.39 -9.71
N ARG A 219 7.02 -10.84 -10.69
CA ARG A 219 6.67 -11.99 -11.54
C ARG A 219 6.69 -13.32 -10.77
N ASP A 220 7.46 -13.42 -9.69
CA ASP A 220 7.51 -14.59 -8.80
C ASP A 220 6.15 -14.91 -8.15
N GLU A 221 5.31 -13.89 -7.93
CA GLU A 221 3.95 -14.06 -7.41
C GLU A 221 3.00 -14.68 -8.44
N ILE A 222 3.31 -14.58 -9.75
CA ILE A 222 2.58 -15.31 -10.79
C ILE A 222 2.82 -16.82 -10.61
N ASP A 223 4.08 -17.23 -10.50
CA ASP A 223 4.44 -18.65 -10.35
C ASP A 223 3.80 -19.26 -9.10
N LYS A 224 3.73 -18.49 -8.00
CA LYS A 224 3.03 -18.90 -6.77
C LYS A 224 1.53 -19.08 -7.01
N LEU A 225 0.87 -18.11 -7.66
CA LEU A 225 -0.55 -18.20 -7.97
C LEU A 225 -0.87 -19.38 -8.90
N VAL A 226 -0.03 -19.58 -9.92
CA VAL A 226 -0.17 -20.70 -10.87
C VAL A 226 -0.01 -22.03 -10.13
N ARG A 227 1.05 -22.17 -9.34
CA ARG A 227 1.32 -23.41 -8.59
C ARG A 227 0.21 -23.79 -7.61
N GLU A 228 -0.28 -22.83 -6.83
CA GLU A 228 -1.26 -23.09 -5.76
C GLU A 228 -2.73 -23.01 -6.26
N GLY A 229 -2.96 -22.36 -7.40
CA GLY A 229 -4.27 -22.16 -8.01
C GLY A 229 -4.59 -23.11 -9.17
N ALA A 230 -3.61 -23.80 -9.76
CA ALA A 230 -3.79 -24.57 -11.00
C ALA A 230 -4.93 -25.58 -10.95
N SER A 231 -5.18 -26.22 -9.79
CA SER A 231 -6.19 -27.27 -9.68
C SER A 231 -7.64 -26.76 -9.65
N TRP A 232 -7.88 -25.48 -9.34
CA TRP A 232 -9.24 -24.97 -9.09
C TRP A 232 -9.52 -23.59 -9.70
N LEU A 233 -8.50 -22.73 -9.81
CA LEU A 233 -8.65 -21.36 -10.27
C LEU A 233 -9.12 -21.22 -11.72
N PRO A 234 -8.71 -22.07 -12.69
CA PRO A 234 -9.23 -21.99 -14.07
C PRO A 234 -10.76 -22.11 -14.16
N GLY A 235 -11.36 -22.97 -13.34
CA GLY A 235 -12.81 -23.19 -13.28
C GLY A 235 -13.57 -22.21 -12.37
N HIS A 236 -12.87 -21.34 -11.64
CA HIS A 236 -13.50 -20.48 -10.64
C HIS A 236 -14.26 -19.31 -11.31
N PRO A 237 -15.53 -19.03 -10.93
CA PRO A 237 -16.30 -17.93 -11.53
C PRO A 237 -15.65 -16.56 -11.29
N GLU A 238 -15.03 -16.37 -10.12
CA GLU A 238 -14.31 -15.14 -9.74
C GLU A 238 -12.83 -15.11 -10.15
N ARG A 239 -12.36 -15.98 -11.07
CA ARG A 239 -10.92 -16.10 -11.43
C ARG A 239 -10.24 -14.77 -11.77
N HIS A 240 -10.96 -13.88 -12.45
CA HIS A 240 -10.45 -12.55 -12.81
C HIS A 240 -10.28 -11.63 -11.59
N LEU A 241 -11.23 -11.66 -10.66
CA LEU A 241 -11.16 -10.92 -9.40
C LEU A 241 -10.01 -11.44 -8.53
N ILE A 242 -9.90 -12.77 -8.41
CA ILE A 242 -8.86 -13.45 -7.64
C ILE A 242 -7.48 -13.07 -8.17
N ALA A 243 -7.22 -13.27 -9.47
CA ALA A 243 -5.94 -12.94 -10.08
C ALA A 243 -5.60 -11.45 -9.91
N ARG A 244 -6.59 -10.57 -10.12
CA ARG A 244 -6.41 -9.12 -9.98
C ARG A 244 -6.05 -8.71 -8.55
N ARG A 245 -6.77 -9.18 -7.52
CA ARG A 245 -6.49 -8.81 -6.12
C ARG A 245 -5.22 -9.49 -5.61
N TYR A 246 -5.02 -10.77 -5.93
CA TYR A 246 -3.81 -11.50 -5.55
C TYR A 246 -2.55 -10.82 -6.09
N LEU A 247 -2.60 -10.24 -7.29
CA LEU A 247 -1.47 -9.54 -7.90
C LEU A 247 -1.51 -8.01 -7.70
N ALA A 248 -2.07 -7.55 -6.58
CA ALA A 248 -2.11 -6.15 -6.16
C ALA A 248 -2.64 -5.19 -7.25
N HIS A 249 -3.70 -5.60 -7.93
CA HIS A 249 -4.38 -4.92 -9.04
C HIS A 249 -3.50 -4.58 -10.26
N ARG A 250 -2.36 -5.24 -10.43
CA ARG A 250 -1.51 -5.07 -11.62
C ARG A 250 -2.10 -5.84 -12.80
N ALA A 251 -2.84 -5.15 -13.66
CA ALA A 251 -3.54 -5.73 -14.80
C ALA A 251 -2.63 -6.63 -15.67
N GLY A 252 -1.41 -6.18 -16.00
CA GLY A 252 -0.47 -6.98 -16.80
C GLY A 252 -0.05 -8.29 -16.14
N LEU A 253 0.18 -8.31 -14.82
CA LEU A 253 0.50 -9.55 -14.10
C LEU A 253 -0.72 -10.47 -14.01
N ALA A 254 -1.91 -9.91 -13.79
CA ALA A 254 -3.15 -10.68 -13.70
C ALA A 254 -3.49 -11.37 -15.01
N SER A 255 -3.37 -10.66 -16.14
CA SER A 255 -3.54 -11.25 -17.46
C SER A 255 -2.50 -12.32 -17.76
N ALA A 256 -1.22 -12.11 -17.41
CA ALA A 256 -0.17 -13.09 -17.59
C ALA A 256 -0.42 -14.37 -16.77
N ALA A 257 -0.85 -14.25 -15.51
CA ALA A 257 -1.18 -15.40 -14.67
C ALA A 257 -2.38 -16.18 -15.20
N LEU A 258 -3.44 -15.49 -15.62
CA LEU A 258 -4.63 -16.13 -16.21
C LEU A 258 -4.31 -16.82 -17.54
N ALA A 259 -3.43 -16.24 -18.37
CA ALA A 259 -2.98 -16.88 -19.61
C ALA A 259 -2.21 -18.18 -19.34
N GLN A 260 -1.34 -18.20 -18.32
CA GLN A 260 -0.62 -19.42 -17.92
C GLN A 260 -1.54 -20.49 -17.32
N LEU A 261 -2.61 -20.07 -16.61
CA LEU A 261 -3.65 -20.95 -16.09
C LEU A 261 -4.64 -21.43 -17.17
N GLY A 262 -4.68 -20.74 -18.31
CA GLY A 262 -5.74 -20.81 -19.32
C GLY A 262 -5.26 -21.22 -20.70
N THR A 263 -4.21 -22.03 -20.84
CA THR A 263 -3.88 -22.65 -22.13
C THR A 263 -4.92 -23.72 -22.52
N VAL A 264 -6.15 -23.29 -22.85
CA VAL A 264 -6.98 -23.61 -24.02
C VAL A 264 -8.08 -22.52 -24.16
N GLU A 265 -7.91 -21.69 -25.20
CA GLU A 265 -8.86 -20.86 -25.99
C GLU A 265 -9.52 -19.54 -25.49
N ASP A 266 -9.23 -18.52 -26.31
CA ASP A 266 -9.90 -17.28 -26.74
C ASP A 266 -10.31 -16.17 -25.76
N VAL A 267 -9.55 -15.07 -25.82
CA VAL A 267 -10.06 -13.71 -25.61
C VAL A 267 -9.74 -12.85 -26.84
N PRO A 268 -10.73 -12.14 -27.42
CA PRO A 268 -10.51 -11.27 -28.57
C PRO A 268 -9.51 -10.16 -28.25
N VAL A 269 -8.56 -9.98 -29.17
CA VAL A 269 -7.61 -8.86 -29.21
C VAL A 269 -8.34 -7.60 -29.63
N ASP A 270 -8.74 -6.77 -28.67
CA ASP A 270 -8.97 -5.33 -28.88
C ASP A 270 -8.80 -4.56 -27.55
N ALA A 271 -7.54 -4.31 -27.19
CA ALA A 271 -7.06 -3.15 -26.43
C ALA A 271 -5.53 -3.30 -26.24
N VAL A 272 -4.80 -3.40 -27.34
CA VAL A 272 -3.34 -3.26 -27.32
C VAL A 272 -3.02 -1.80 -27.60
N SER A 273 -2.82 -1.00 -26.55
CA SER A 273 -1.99 0.20 -26.68
C SER A 273 -0.57 -0.23 -26.33
N ALA A 274 0.19 -0.51 -27.38
CA ALA A 274 1.59 -0.89 -27.33
C ALA A 274 2.45 0.17 -26.63
N GLY A 275 3.48 -0.30 -25.91
CA GLY A 275 4.58 0.56 -25.50
C GLY A 275 5.50 0.00 -24.42
N PHE A 276 6.00 -1.24 -24.52
CA PHE A 276 7.38 -1.54 -24.10
C PHE A 276 7.85 -2.93 -24.58
N GLU A 277 8.97 -2.95 -25.29
CA GLU A 277 9.80 -4.11 -25.71
C GLU A 277 11.24 -3.57 -25.86
N PRO A 278 12.31 -4.37 -25.74
CA PRO A 278 12.94 -4.72 -24.46
C PRO A 278 14.46 -4.43 -24.43
N GLY A 279 15.08 -4.55 -23.25
CA GLY A 279 16.53 -4.73 -23.16
C GLY A 279 17.15 -4.29 -21.84
N LEU A 280 17.38 -5.21 -20.91
CA LEU A 280 18.74 -5.59 -20.49
C LEU A 280 18.69 -6.57 -19.31
N VAL A 281 19.49 -7.60 -19.49
CA VAL A 281 19.73 -8.74 -18.64
C VAL A 281 20.52 -8.29 -17.41
N ALA A 282 20.23 -8.93 -16.27
CA ALA A 282 20.94 -8.79 -15.01
C ALA A 282 22.43 -9.12 -15.15
N VAL A 283 23.29 -8.38 -14.44
CA VAL A 283 24.50 -8.93 -13.84
C VAL A 283 24.71 -8.26 -12.49
N ASP A 284 24.73 -9.06 -11.43
CA ASP A 284 25.23 -8.75 -10.09
C ASP A 284 26.65 -8.20 -10.17
N GLN A 285 26.97 -7.13 -9.42
CA GLN A 285 28.27 -7.02 -8.74
C GLN A 285 28.15 -6.26 -7.40
N ASP A 286 28.77 -6.90 -6.42
CA ASP A 286 28.94 -6.59 -5.00
C ASP A 286 29.73 -5.28 -4.77
N PRO A 287 29.34 -4.39 -3.83
CA PRO A 287 30.11 -3.19 -3.52
C PRO A 287 30.93 -3.41 -2.24
N ASP A 288 32.10 -4.04 -2.35
CA ASP A 288 33.16 -3.95 -1.34
C ASP A 288 34.53 -4.33 -1.95
N ALA A 289 35.20 -3.33 -2.54
CA ALA A 289 36.64 -3.18 -2.74
C ALA A 289 36.80 -1.83 -3.48
N ASP A 290 37.59 -0.84 -3.09
CA ASP A 290 38.72 -0.81 -2.19
C ASP A 290 38.92 0.63 -1.70
N LEU A 291 39.62 0.76 -0.58
CA LEU A 291 39.79 1.97 0.21
C LEU A 291 40.97 2.84 -0.28
N THR A 292 40.71 4.15 -0.42
CA THR A 292 41.55 5.29 0.07
C THR A 292 42.76 5.75 -0.81
N PRO A 293 43.40 6.90 -0.50
CA PRO A 293 43.15 8.18 -1.17
C PRO A 293 44.46 8.85 -1.63
N ASP A 294 44.41 10.02 -2.28
CA ASP A 294 45.32 11.12 -1.91
C ASP A 294 44.94 12.45 -2.58
N ASP A 295 45.15 13.50 -1.80
CA ASP A 295 44.90 14.92 -2.06
C ASP A 295 46.24 15.61 -2.47
N PRO A 296 46.39 16.94 -2.53
CA PRO A 296 46.58 17.68 -3.79
C PRO A 296 47.92 18.47 -3.85
N ALA A 297 48.29 19.01 -5.02
CA ALA A 297 49.04 20.29 -5.15
C ALA A 297 49.36 20.67 -6.62
N ALA A 298 49.09 21.92 -6.98
CA ALA A 298 49.78 22.68 -8.03
C ALA A 298 50.98 23.45 -7.39
N PRO A 299 51.79 24.31 -8.06
CA PRO A 299 51.82 24.75 -9.48
C PRO A 299 53.26 24.87 -10.08
N GLY A 300 53.40 25.37 -11.33
CA GLY A 300 54.60 26.13 -11.72
C GLY A 300 55.03 26.17 -13.20
N ALA A 301 55.02 27.41 -13.73
CA ALA A 301 55.96 28.01 -14.69
C ALA A 301 55.75 27.90 -16.22
N ALA A 302 55.94 29.06 -16.84
CA ALA A 302 55.64 29.49 -18.20
C ALA A 302 56.83 29.34 -19.17
N ALA A 303 56.56 29.36 -20.47
CA ALA A 303 57.44 29.98 -21.48
C ALA A 303 56.67 30.30 -22.77
N THR A 304 57.10 31.41 -23.38
CA THR A 304 56.54 32.22 -24.46
C THR A 304 57.15 31.94 -25.84
N GLY A 305 56.51 32.42 -26.92
CA GLY A 305 57.10 32.65 -28.26
C GLY A 305 56.21 32.09 -29.38
N ASP A 306 55.35 32.84 -30.06
CA ASP A 306 55.53 33.91 -31.07
C ASP A 306 55.74 33.39 -32.52
N GLN A 307 54.90 33.95 -33.41
CA GLN A 307 55.00 34.16 -34.85
C GLN A 307 54.94 33.03 -35.93
N ALA A 308 53.97 33.28 -36.83
CA ALA A 308 54.09 33.35 -38.31
C ALA A 308 53.85 32.10 -39.18
N ALA A 309 52.91 32.28 -40.12
CA ALA A 309 52.69 31.46 -41.31
C ALA A 309 53.80 31.67 -42.37
N PRO A 310 53.96 30.72 -43.31
CA PRO A 310 53.59 31.03 -44.71
C PRO A 310 52.96 29.85 -45.50
N GLU A 311 52.17 30.22 -46.51
CA GLU A 311 51.64 29.40 -47.63
C GLU A 311 52.66 29.23 -48.79
N PRO A 312 52.35 28.66 -49.99
CA PRO A 312 51.54 27.48 -50.39
C PRO A 312 52.27 26.57 -51.44
N GLY A 313 51.65 25.46 -51.87
CA GLY A 313 52.01 24.76 -53.12
C GLY A 313 51.34 23.40 -53.32
N PRO A 314 51.03 22.96 -54.56
CA PRO A 314 49.70 22.44 -54.93
C PRO A 314 49.69 20.94 -55.31
N ASP A 315 48.52 20.30 -55.20
CA ASP A 315 47.87 19.58 -56.30
C ASP A 315 46.56 18.93 -55.83
N ALA A 316 45.45 19.33 -56.45
CA ALA A 316 44.17 18.64 -56.48
C ALA A 316 43.91 18.25 -57.96
N PRO A 317 43.16 17.19 -58.28
CA PRO A 317 41.69 17.19 -58.17
C PRO A 317 41.13 15.79 -57.81
N ALA A 318 39.85 15.52 -57.61
CA ALA A 318 38.62 16.21 -57.28
C ALA A 318 37.62 15.08 -56.96
N GLU A 319 36.75 15.24 -55.97
CA GLU A 319 35.48 14.50 -55.98
C GLU A 319 34.40 15.26 -55.19
N ALA A 320 33.16 15.05 -55.63
CA ALA A 320 32.02 15.95 -55.61
C ALA A 320 31.38 16.25 -54.23
N ALA A 321 30.66 17.37 -54.24
CA ALA A 321 29.99 18.04 -53.13
C ALA A 321 28.71 17.36 -52.60
N SER A 322 28.38 17.68 -51.33
CA SER A 322 27.01 17.85 -50.84
C SER A 322 26.99 18.89 -49.71
N PRO A 323 25.89 19.67 -49.57
CA PRO A 323 25.95 21.04 -49.05
C PRO A 323 25.95 21.14 -47.52
N VAL A 324 26.62 22.19 -47.03
CA VAL A 324 26.56 22.66 -45.65
C VAL A 324 25.17 23.28 -45.43
N ALA A 325 24.32 22.61 -44.67
CA ALA A 325 23.08 23.20 -44.16
C ALA A 325 23.43 24.14 -43.00
N GLU A 326 23.02 25.41 -43.14
CA GLU A 326 22.94 26.38 -42.07
C GLU A 326 22.33 25.74 -40.82
N ARG A 327 22.99 25.89 -39.67
CA ARG A 327 22.35 25.66 -38.37
C ARG A 327 21.24 26.70 -38.21
N ALA A 328 20.04 26.32 -38.61
CA ALA A 328 18.82 26.97 -38.19
C ALA A 328 18.83 27.03 -36.66
N ALA A 329 18.71 28.24 -36.12
CA ALA A 329 18.48 28.45 -34.70
C ALA A 329 17.27 27.59 -34.29
N GLU A 330 17.49 26.65 -33.38
CA GLU A 330 16.41 25.94 -32.72
C GLU A 330 15.53 26.97 -32.02
N THR A 331 14.36 27.20 -32.60
CA THR A 331 13.28 27.94 -31.95
C THR A 331 13.02 27.25 -30.61
N PRO A 332 13.10 27.96 -29.46
CA PRO A 332 12.84 27.32 -28.18
C PRO A 332 11.41 26.78 -28.20
N GLU A 333 11.25 25.47 -27.95
CA GLU A 333 9.93 24.87 -27.80
C GLU A 333 9.10 25.69 -26.80
N PRO A 334 7.81 25.96 -27.08
CA PRO A 334 6.97 26.70 -26.16
C PRO A 334 6.95 26.01 -24.80
N SER A 335 7.43 26.71 -23.78
CA SER A 335 7.53 26.19 -22.41
C SER A 335 6.17 25.66 -21.96
N ARG A 336 6.07 24.34 -21.73
CA ARG A 336 4.85 23.71 -21.23
C ARG A 336 4.41 24.41 -19.93
N PRO A 337 3.12 24.76 -19.77
CA PRO A 337 2.67 25.47 -18.57
C PRO A 337 2.99 24.65 -17.31
N PRO A 338 3.34 25.31 -16.19
CA PRO A 338 3.70 24.61 -14.96
C PRO A 338 2.55 23.74 -14.46
N SER A 339 2.87 22.54 -13.95
CA SER A 339 1.86 21.63 -13.38
C SER A 339 1.06 22.31 -12.25
N LEU A 340 -0.19 21.87 -12.03
CA LEU A 340 -1.05 22.41 -10.97
C LEU A 340 -0.38 22.36 -9.59
N ALA A 341 0.36 21.28 -9.29
CA ALA A 341 1.09 21.16 -8.03
C ALA A 341 2.19 22.21 -7.87
N VAL A 342 2.86 22.62 -8.96
CA VAL A 342 3.85 23.72 -8.96
C VAL A 342 3.15 25.06 -8.75
N GLN A 343 2.04 25.31 -9.45
CA GLN A 343 1.25 26.53 -9.28
C GLN A 343 0.76 26.70 -7.84
N ARG A 344 0.36 25.59 -7.21
CA ARG A 344 -0.07 25.56 -5.81
C ARG A 344 1.02 25.95 -4.83
N ARG A 345 2.20 25.33 -4.93
CA ARG A 345 3.32 25.68 -4.05
C ARG A 345 3.74 27.13 -4.24
N ARG A 346 3.77 27.63 -5.48
CA ARG A 346 4.03 29.05 -5.76
C ARG A 346 3.02 29.97 -5.07
N ALA A 347 1.72 29.69 -5.20
CA ALA A 347 0.68 30.49 -4.56
C ALA A 347 0.80 30.48 -3.03
N ILE A 348 1.10 29.33 -2.42
CA ILE A 348 1.36 29.21 -0.99
C ILE A 348 2.57 30.08 -0.58
N MET A 349 3.69 29.96 -1.30
CA MET A 349 4.89 30.74 -1.03
C MET A 349 4.63 32.25 -1.13
N ASP A 350 3.83 32.69 -2.11
CA ASP A 350 3.48 34.09 -2.29
C ASP A 350 2.61 34.61 -1.13
N VAL A 351 1.65 33.81 -0.64
CA VAL A 351 0.86 34.13 0.55
C VAL A 351 1.74 34.25 1.80
N LEU A 352 2.64 33.28 2.02
CA LEU A 352 3.54 33.28 3.17
C LEU A 352 4.49 34.50 3.16
N ARG A 353 5.01 34.87 1.99
CA ARG A 353 5.87 36.06 1.82
C ARG A 353 5.10 37.36 2.05
N ALA A 354 3.89 37.47 1.53
CA ALA A 354 3.05 38.66 1.71
C ALA A 354 2.73 38.91 3.18
N ALA A 355 2.62 37.84 3.98
CA ALA A 355 2.38 37.93 5.41
C ALA A 355 3.65 38.14 6.26
N ASP A 356 4.85 38.18 5.68
CA ASP A 356 6.16 38.12 6.37
C ASP A 356 6.25 36.96 7.38
N ALA A 357 5.76 35.77 7.01
CA ALA A 357 5.91 34.59 7.85
C ALA A 357 7.36 34.07 7.82
N ARG A 358 7.95 33.79 9.00
CA ARG A 358 9.34 33.32 9.11
C ARG A 358 9.43 31.92 9.70
N ARG A 359 8.54 31.60 10.64
CA ARG A 359 8.45 30.30 11.30
C ARG A 359 7.19 29.60 10.81
N VAL A 360 7.35 28.58 9.98
CA VAL A 360 6.25 27.97 9.21
C VAL A 360 6.17 26.48 9.49
N ALA A 361 4.96 25.98 9.75
CA ALA A 361 4.66 24.56 9.71
C ALA A 361 4.09 24.15 8.35
N ASP A 362 4.61 23.08 7.78
CA ASP A 362 3.99 22.35 6.66
C ASP A 362 3.31 21.12 7.25
N LEU A 363 1.98 21.17 7.39
CA LEU A 363 1.15 20.18 8.07
C LEU A 363 0.63 19.17 7.04
N GLY A 364 1.22 17.98 6.99
CA GLY A 364 1.05 17.01 5.91
C GLY A 364 2.09 17.20 4.81
N CYS A 365 3.36 17.36 5.18
CA CYS A 365 4.43 17.76 4.26
C CYS A 365 4.75 16.76 3.14
N GLY A 366 4.28 15.52 3.27
CA GLY A 366 4.43 14.48 2.26
C GLY A 366 5.88 14.24 1.88
N ASP A 367 6.15 14.30 0.57
CA ASP A 367 7.48 14.07 0.02
C ASP A 367 8.46 15.25 0.16
N GLY A 368 8.06 16.31 0.88
CA GLY A 368 8.90 17.45 1.24
C GLY A 368 9.12 18.48 0.15
N LYS A 369 8.31 18.48 -0.93
CA LYS A 369 8.47 19.47 -2.02
C LYS A 369 8.31 20.92 -1.57
N LEU A 370 7.26 21.22 -0.78
CA LEU A 370 7.06 22.57 -0.24
C LEU A 370 8.15 22.93 0.75
N VAL A 371 8.53 22.00 1.64
CA VAL A 371 9.67 22.14 2.56
C VAL A 371 10.96 22.52 1.82
N GLY A 372 11.24 21.90 0.67
CA GLY A 372 12.40 22.25 -0.14
C GLY A 372 12.38 23.70 -0.65
N GLU A 373 11.21 24.17 -1.11
CA GLU A 373 11.03 25.57 -1.53
C GLU A 373 11.14 26.55 -0.36
N LEU A 374 10.62 26.19 0.83
CA LEU A 374 10.76 26.97 2.07
C LEU A 374 12.23 27.08 2.51
N LEU A 375 13.00 25.98 2.44
CA LEU A 375 14.41 26.00 2.85
C LEU A 375 15.30 26.77 1.87
N ALA A 376 14.94 26.80 0.58
CA ALA A 376 15.65 27.57 -0.43
C ALA A 376 15.50 29.10 -0.22
N ASP A 377 14.41 29.55 0.40
CA ASP A 377 14.16 30.96 0.68
C ASP A 377 14.62 31.31 2.11
N ALA A 378 15.66 32.14 2.22
CA ALA A 378 16.29 32.49 3.49
C ALA A 378 15.39 33.29 4.46
N ARG A 379 14.22 33.78 4.01
CA ARG A 379 13.23 34.46 4.86
C ARG A 379 12.62 33.53 5.91
N PHE A 380 12.49 32.24 5.59
CA PHE A 380 11.93 31.24 6.51
C PHE A 380 13.00 30.75 7.48
N THR A 381 13.05 31.32 8.68
CA THR A 381 14.07 31.03 9.69
C THR A 381 13.82 29.72 10.45
N GLU A 382 12.58 29.22 10.43
CA GLU A 382 12.21 27.93 11.02
C GLU A 382 11.16 27.26 10.15
N VAL A 383 11.40 25.99 9.80
CA VAL A 383 10.50 25.16 8.99
C VAL A 383 10.23 23.88 9.74
N VAL A 384 8.98 23.70 10.16
CA VAL A 384 8.52 22.49 10.85
C VAL A 384 7.73 21.65 9.85
N ALA A 385 8.37 20.62 9.32
CA ALA A 385 7.71 19.68 8.42
C ALA A 385 7.04 18.61 9.27
N VAL A 386 5.71 18.64 9.31
CA VAL A 386 4.90 17.68 10.06
C VAL A 386 4.26 16.73 9.08
N ASP A 387 4.37 15.44 9.35
CA ASP A 387 3.52 14.47 8.71
C ASP A 387 3.14 13.44 9.77
N VAL A 388 1.94 12.86 9.67
CA VAL A 388 1.71 11.62 10.39
C VAL A 388 2.75 10.61 9.92
N SER A 389 3.12 10.69 8.62
CA SER A 389 3.99 9.86 7.80
C SER A 389 5.48 10.00 8.02
N HIS A 390 6.02 9.35 9.04
CA HIS A 390 7.43 8.93 9.13
C HIS A 390 8.03 8.45 7.79
N ARG A 391 7.35 7.61 7.00
CA ARG A 391 7.85 7.24 5.65
C ARG A 391 7.93 8.44 4.71
N ALA A 392 6.95 9.35 4.78
CA ALA A 392 6.98 10.60 4.03
C ALA A 392 8.10 11.51 4.54
N LEU A 393 8.31 11.62 5.86
CA LEU A 393 9.42 12.34 6.49
C LEU A 393 10.79 11.76 6.10
N GLU A 394 10.96 10.45 6.06
CA GLU A 394 12.17 9.81 5.52
C GLU A 394 12.35 10.09 4.04
N THR A 395 11.26 10.07 3.26
CA THR A 395 11.30 10.39 1.83
C THR A 395 11.66 11.85 1.60
N ALA A 396 11.09 12.76 2.39
CA ALA A 396 11.43 14.17 2.44
C ALA A 396 12.90 14.33 2.83
N ALA A 397 13.37 13.67 3.90
CA ALA A 397 14.76 13.71 4.34
C ALA A 397 15.75 13.31 3.24
N ARG A 398 15.48 12.17 2.57
CA ARG A 398 16.29 11.70 1.44
C ARG A 398 16.26 12.65 0.25
N ARG A 399 15.08 13.17 -0.11
CA ARG A 399 14.92 14.09 -1.26
C ARG A 399 15.55 15.46 -1.01
N LEU A 400 15.39 15.98 0.20
CA LEU A 400 16.04 17.20 0.67
C LEU A 400 17.54 16.99 0.90
N ARG A 401 18.02 15.74 0.90
CA ARG A 401 19.40 15.34 1.16
C ARG A 401 19.92 15.92 2.47
N ILE A 402 19.14 15.76 3.54
CA ILE A 402 19.43 16.34 4.87
C ILE A 402 20.86 16.02 5.33
N ASP A 403 21.35 14.80 5.11
CA ASP A 403 22.71 14.39 5.51
C ASP A 403 23.84 15.13 4.76
N ARG A 404 23.52 15.74 3.62
CA ARG A 404 24.45 16.55 2.81
C ARG A 404 24.05 18.03 2.81
N MET A 405 23.07 18.42 3.61
CA MET A 405 22.57 19.78 3.68
C MET A 405 23.53 20.62 4.52
N PRO A 406 23.85 21.86 4.10
CA PRO A 406 24.67 22.74 4.93
C PRO A 406 24.05 22.95 6.31
N GLU A 407 24.86 22.89 7.37
CA GLU A 407 24.39 22.94 8.77
C GLU A 407 23.47 24.13 9.05
N ARG A 408 23.77 25.31 8.48
CA ARG A 408 22.94 26.52 8.62
C ARG A 408 21.53 26.35 8.04
N VAL A 409 21.38 25.59 6.96
CA VAL A 409 20.06 25.30 6.35
C VAL A 409 19.37 24.20 7.13
N GLN A 410 20.11 23.15 7.50
CA GLN A 410 19.59 22.04 8.29
C GLN A 410 19.07 22.50 9.66
N ALA A 411 19.75 23.43 10.33
CA ALA A 411 19.34 23.99 11.61
C ALA A 411 17.99 24.72 11.58
N ARG A 412 17.51 25.10 10.40
CA ARG A 412 16.18 25.71 10.21
C ARG A 412 15.08 24.65 10.10
N LEU A 413 15.41 23.40 9.80
CA LEU A 413 14.46 22.33 9.53
C LEU A 413 14.24 21.46 10.77
N ARG A 414 12.98 21.20 11.12
CA ARG A 414 12.59 20.14 12.04
C ARG A 414 11.57 19.22 11.40
N LEU A 415 11.89 17.93 11.33
CA LEU A 415 10.95 16.89 10.94
C LEU A 415 10.19 16.41 12.17
N VAL A 416 8.86 16.37 12.10
CA VAL A 416 8.00 16.01 13.23
C VAL A 416 6.98 14.98 12.79
N ALA A 417 7.06 13.77 13.38
CA ALA A 417 6.01 12.77 13.23
C ALA A 417 4.85 13.11 14.18
N SER A 418 3.70 13.51 13.64
CA SER A 418 2.51 13.87 14.42
C SER A 418 1.22 13.79 13.59
N SER A 419 0.10 13.47 14.23
CA SER A 419 -1.23 13.52 13.59
C SER A 419 -1.78 14.93 13.64
N LEU A 420 -2.47 15.35 12.58
CA LEU A 420 -3.13 16.67 12.51
C LEU A 420 -4.30 16.80 13.48
N THR A 421 -4.82 15.68 13.99
CA THR A 421 -5.86 15.65 15.03
C THR A 421 -5.28 15.68 16.44
N TYR A 422 -3.96 15.60 16.61
CA TYR A 422 -3.30 15.60 17.90
C TYR A 422 -2.81 17.01 18.23
N ARG A 423 -2.96 17.40 19.49
CA ARG A 423 -2.39 18.64 20.01
C ARG A 423 -0.90 18.46 20.11
N ASP A 424 -0.14 19.29 19.41
CA ASP A 424 1.31 19.21 19.40
C ASP A 424 1.91 20.56 19.76
N ALA A 425 2.48 20.67 20.97
CA ALA A 425 3.07 21.90 21.45
C ALA A 425 4.25 22.37 20.57
N ARG A 426 4.84 21.48 19.77
CA ARG A 426 5.97 21.81 18.89
C ARG A 426 5.56 22.75 17.75
N ILE A 427 4.29 22.75 17.32
CA ILE A 427 3.78 23.66 16.28
C ILE A 427 3.12 24.93 16.85
N ALA A 428 3.03 25.05 18.18
CA ALA A 428 2.50 26.24 18.81
C ALA A 428 3.46 27.43 18.67
N GLY A 429 2.91 28.64 18.51
CA GLY A 429 3.70 29.87 18.45
C GLY A 429 4.41 30.14 17.13
N LEU A 430 4.17 29.33 16.10
CA LEU A 430 4.62 29.55 14.73
C LEU A 430 3.84 30.70 14.06
N ASP A 431 4.46 31.34 13.07
CA ASP A 431 3.85 32.47 12.36
C ASP A 431 2.78 31.98 11.39
N ALA A 432 3.02 30.85 10.72
CA ALA A 432 2.08 30.26 9.77
C ALA A 432 2.02 28.73 9.84
N ALA A 433 0.87 28.17 9.47
CA ALA A 433 0.69 26.75 9.20
C ALA A 433 0.07 26.55 7.81
N VAL A 434 0.57 25.57 7.06
CA VAL A 434 0.08 25.23 5.72
C VAL A 434 -0.53 23.83 5.75
N LEU A 435 -1.76 23.70 5.26
CA LEU A 435 -2.49 22.45 5.03
C LEU A 435 -2.72 22.31 3.51
N CYS A 436 -1.71 21.79 2.80
CA CYS A 436 -1.70 21.76 1.34
C CYS A 436 -2.15 20.40 0.80
N GLU A 437 -3.42 20.25 0.41
CA GLU A 437 -4.04 18.98 -0.01
C GLU A 437 -3.95 17.90 1.06
N VAL A 438 -4.61 18.18 2.17
CA VAL A 438 -4.49 17.37 3.38
C VAL A 438 -5.84 17.12 4.01
N ILE A 439 -6.72 18.12 4.00
CA ILE A 439 -8.04 18.01 4.65
C ILE A 439 -8.91 16.93 4.00
N GLU A 440 -8.79 16.74 2.68
CA GLU A 440 -9.50 15.74 1.88
C GLU A 440 -9.09 14.29 2.20
N HIS A 441 -7.94 14.09 2.86
CA HIS A 441 -7.47 12.80 3.31
C HIS A 441 -7.90 12.49 4.76
N VAL A 442 -8.50 13.45 5.45
CA VAL A 442 -9.02 13.31 6.81
C VAL A 442 -10.49 12.90 6.75
N ASP A 443 -10.89 11.91 7.54
CA ASP A 443 -12.30 11.53 7.61
C ASP A 443 -13.14 12.73 8.11
N PRO A 444 -14.27 13.08 7.48
CA PRO A 444 -15.05 14.27 7.84
C PRO A 444 -15.37 14.42 9.35
N PRO A 445 -15.72 13.34 10.09
CA PRO A 445 -15.93 13.44 11.54
C PRO A 445 -14.71 13.86 12.36
N ARG A 446 -13.50 13.78 11.79
CA ARG A 446 -12.23 14.16 12.44
C ARG A 446 -11.78 15.59 12.13
N LEU A 447 -12.40 16.26 11.16
CA LEU A 447 -12.09 17.66 10.83
C LEU A 447 -12.26 18.63 12.02
N PRO A 448 -13.26 18.48 12.91
CA PRO A 448 -13.34 19.30 14.12
C PRO A 448 -12.12 19.14 15.04
N ALA A 449 -11.56 17.93 15.15
CA ALA A 449 -10.36 17.69 15.95
C ALA A 449 -9.11 18.32 15.32
N LEU A 450 -8.99 18.27 13.98
CA LEU A 450 -7.94 18.98 13.24
C LEU A 450 -8.03 20.49 13.48
N ALA A 451 -9.22 21.07 13.32
CA ALA A 451 -9.45 22.49 13.54
C ALA A 451 -9.12 22.88 15.00
N ALA A 452 -9.50 22.08 15.99
CA ALA A 452 -9.18 22.32 17.38
C ALA A 452 -7.66 22.29 17.63
N ALA A 453 -6.94 21.32 17.06
CA ALA A 453 -5.49 21.22 17.21
C ALA A 453 -4.75 22.40 16.57
N VAL A 454 -5.14 22.81 15.36
CA VAL A 454 -4.45 23.87 14.60
C VAL A 454 -4.91 25.27 14.99
N LEU A 455 -6.21 25.55 14.90
CA LEU A 455 -6.77 26.90 15.15
C LEU A 455 -7.04 27.15 16.63
N GLY A 456 -7.36 26.10 17.40
CA GLY A 456 -7.68 26.20 18.82
C GLY A 456 -6.46 26.19 19.74
N GLU A 457 -5.47 25.33 19.48
CA GLU A 457 -4.33 25.10 20.38
C GLU A 457 -3.03 25.69 19.81
N ALA A 458 -2.63 25.32 18.57
CA ALA A 458 -1.39 25.84 17.97
C ALA A 458 -1.45 27.34 17.67
N ARG A 459 -2.65 27.83 17.29
CA ARG A 459 -3.01 29.25 17.07
C ARG A 459 -1.98 30.03 16.24
N PRO A 460 -1.52 29.55 15.08
CA PRO A 460 -0.61 30.32 14.24
C PRO A 460 -1.27 31.63 13.79
N ARG A 461 -0.47 32.68 13.53
CA ARG A 461 -1.01 33.96 13.05
C ARG A 461 -1.71 33.81 11.69
N LEU A 462 -1.19 32.93 10.83
CA LEU A 462 -1.70 32.66 9.49
C LEU A 462 -1.93 31.15 9.28
N VAL A 463 -3.02 30.77 8.64
CA VAL A 463 -3.23 29.39 8.14
C VAL A 463 -3.57 29.42 6.66
N VAL A 464 -2.87 28.62 5.86
CA VAL A 464 -3.11 28.46 4.43
C VAL A 464 -3.65 27.06 4.18
N ILE A 465 -4.86 26.95 3.63
CA ILE A 465 -5.52 25.67 3.36
C ILE A 465 -5.76 25.56 1.86
N THR A 466 -5.38 24.43 1.25
CA THR A 466 -5.77 24.11 -0.12
C THR A 466 -6.44 22.75 -0.18
N THR A 467 -7.42 22.63 -1.07
CA THR A 467 -8.16 21.38 -1.34
C THR A 467 -8.60 21.33 -2.81
N PRO A 468 -8.81 20.15 -3.40
CA PRO A 468 -9.44 20.01 -4.71
C PRO A 468 -10.84 20.65 -4.77
N ASN A 469 -11.21 21.09 -5.97
CA ASN A 469 -12.57 21.52 -6.31
C ASN A 469 -13.27 20.43 -7.14
N VAL A 470 -14.23 19.73 -6.56
CA VAL A 470 -14.93 18.62 -7.25
C VAL A 470 -15.71 19.12 -8.48
N GLU A 471 -16.16 20.38 -8.50
CA GLU A 471 -16.89 20.97 -9.63
C GLU A 471 -16.02 21.00 -10.90
N PHE A 472 -14.71 21.16 -10.73
CA PHE A 472 -13.77 21.21 -11.85
C PHE A 472 -13.47 19.82 -12.43
N ASN A 473 -13.87 18.74 -11.75
CA ASN A 473 -13.46 17.38 -12.11
C ASN A 473 -13.92 16.94 -13.50
N VAL A 474 -15.02 17.51 -13.98
CA VAL A 474 -15.57 17.27 -15.32
C VAL A 474 -14.60 17.65 -16.46
N ARG A 475 -13.54 18.40 -16.16
CA ARG A 475 -12.49 18.77 -17.12
C ARG A 475 -11.36 17.74 -17.23
N TYR A 476 -11.34 16.71 -16.39
CA TYR A 476 -10.36 15.62 -16.50
C TYR A 476 -10.94 14.48 -17.34
N GLU A 477 -10.28 14.18 -18.45
CA GLU A 477 -10.65 13.05 -19.33
C GLU A 477 -10.56 11.72 -18.56
N GLY A 478 -11.58 10.87 -18.71
CA GLY A 478 -11.63 9.55 -18.07
C GLY A 478 -12.13 9.52 -16.62
N LEU A 479 -12.54 10.67 -16.05
CA LEU A 479 -13.16 10.73 -14.73
C LEU A 479 -14.69 10.79 -14.83
N ALA A 480 -15.39 9.91 -14.11
CA ALA A 480 -16.86 9.97 -14.04
C ALA A 480 -17.30 11.27 -13.31
N PRO A 481 -18.42 11.90 -13.70
CA PRO A 481 -18.93 13.10 -13.04
C PRO A 481 -19.09 12.88 -11.52
N GLY A 482 -18.49 13.75 -10.70
CA GLY A 482 -18.53 13.66 -9.24
C GLY A 482 -17.59 12.65 -8.58
N ALA A 483 -16.81 11.87 -9.36
CA ALA A 483 -15.77 11.02 -8.78
C ALA A 483 -14.56 11.86 -8.32
N PRO A 484 -13.90 11.49 -7.21
CA PRO A 484 -12.70 12.17 -6.76
C PRO A 484 -11.53 11.93 -7.73
N ARG A 485 -10.67 12.93 -7.88
CA ARG A 485 -9.45 12.93 -8.70
C ARG A 485 -8.45 11.88 -8.24
N HIS A 486 -8.42 11.60 -6.94
CA HIS A 486 -7.55 10.59 -6.36
C HIS A 486 -8.34 9.62 -5.49
N ARG A 487 -7.95 8.34 -5.53
CA ARG A 487 -8.67 7.22 -4.88
C ARG A 487 -8.51 7.19 -3.36
N ASP A 488 -7.59 7.95 -2.83
CA ASP A 488 -7.26 8.11 -1.42
C ASP A 488 -7.90 9.36 -0.79
N HIS A 489 -8.68 10.13 -1.56
CA HIS A 489 -9.53 11.17 -1.02
C HIS A 489 -10.74 10.56 -0.31
N ARG A 490 -11.02 11.03 0.90
CA ARG A 490 -12.23 10.70 1.67
C ARG A 490 -13.43 11.48 1.17
N PHE A 491 -13.19 12.68 0.67
CA PHE A 491 -14.17 13.57 0.06
C PHE A 491 -13.49 14.53 -0.92
N GLU A 492 -14.26 15.16 -1.80
CA GLU A 492 -13.85 16.39 -2.50
C GLU A 492 -15.02 17.36 -2.47
N TRP A 493 -14.79 18.56 -1.96
CA TRP A 493 -15.85 19.55 -1.81
C TRP A 493 -16.06 20.41 -3.05
N THR A 494 -17.30 20.84 -3.23
CA THR A 494 -17.70 21.97 -4.05
C THR A 494 -17.17 23.28 -3.46
N ARG A 495 -17.29 24.39 -4.21
CA ARG A 495 -16.93 25.71 -3.68
C ARG A 495 -17.84 26.15 -2.55
N ALA A 496 -19.12 25.80 -2.63
CA ALA A 496 -20.11 26.11 -1.61
C ALA A 496 -19.83 25.36 -0.30
N GLU A 497 -19.54 24.05 -0.37
CA GLU A 497 -19.22 23.24 0.81
C GLU A 497 -17.93 23.69 1.48
N PHE A 498 -16.88 24.01 0.71
CA PHE A 498 -15.64 24.53 1.27
C PHE A 498 -15.83 25.90 1.94
N ALA A 499 -16.58 26.80 1.31
CA ALA A 499 -16.91 28.10 1.90
C ALA A 499 -17.70 27.96 3.21
N ALA A 500 -18.74 27.12 3.22
CA ALA A 500 -19.54 26.85 4.42
C ALA A 500 -18.71 26.25 5.55
N TRP A 501 -17.80 25.32 5.24
CA TRP A 501 -16.88 24.75 6.23
C TRP A 501 -15.95 25.83 6.80
N VAL A 502 -15.38 26.70 5.95
CA VAL A 502 -14.53 27.81 6.43
C VAL A 502 -15.34 28.76 7.30
N GLU A 503 -16.57 29.14 6.93
CA GLU A 503 -17.44 29.99 7.75
C GLU A 503 -17.70 29.39 9.14
N ASP A 504 -17.95 28.09 9.22
CA ASP A 504 -18.13 27.36 10.48
C ASP A 504 -16.83 27.27 11.32
N LEU A 505 -15.65 27.40 10.71
CA LEU A 505 -14.41 27.59 11.49
C LEU A 505 -14.37 28.99 12.12
N LEU A 506 -14.81 30.03 11.40
CA LEU A 506 -14.74 31.42 11.89
C LEU A 506 -15.74 31.69 13.01
N THR A 507 -16.84 30.93 13.11
CA THR A 507 -17.76 31.02 14.26
C THR A 507 -17.16 30.44 15.54
N ARG A 508 -16.18 29.53 15.43
CA ARG A 508 -15.61 28.75 16.54
C ARG A 508 -14.22 29.22 16.97
N TYR A 509 -13.46 29.83 16.05
CA TYR A 509 -12.08 30.26 16.28
C TYR A 509 -11.88 31.71 15.86
N PRO A 510 -11.01 32.48 16.55
CA PRO A 510 -10.83 33.92 16.32
C PRO A 510 -9.96 34.18 15.08
N TYR A 511 -10.49 33.86 13.91
CA TYR A 511 -9.84 34.07 12.61
C TYR A 511 -10.78 34.82 11.66
N THR A 512 -10.21 35.53 10.71
CA THR A 512 -10.87 35.95 9.47
C THR A 512 -10.38 35.07 8.33
N ALA A 513 -11.14 34.98 7.23
CA ALA A 513 -10.71 34.23 6.05
C ALA A 513 -10.86 35.02 4.76
N ARG A 514 -9.93 34.77 3.83
CA ARG A 514 -10.05 35.12 2.43
C ARG A 514 -10.04 33.85 1.59
N LEU A 515 -11.12 33.62 0.85
CA LEU A 515 -11.23 32.52 -0.10
C LEU A 515 -10.64 32.91 -1.45
N GLY A 516 -10.13 31.92 -2.17
CA GLY A 516 -9.53 32.08 -3.49
C GLY A 516 -9.37 30.74 -4.20
N GLY A 517 -8.61 30.75 -5.29
CA GLY A 517 -8.45 29.62 -6.17
C GLY A 517 -7.06 29.57 -6.81
N ILE A 518 -6.62 28.37 -7.19
CA ILE A 518 -5.32 28.10 -7.81
C ILE A 518 -5.52 27.26 -9.07
N GLY A 519 -4.90 27.69 -10.16
CA GLY A 519 -4.99 27.08 -11.48
C GLY A 519 -5.76 27.94 -12.47
N THR A 520 -5.83 27.49 -13.72
CA THR A 520 -6.63 28.16 -14.76
C THR A 520 -8.09 28.18 -14.35
N ALA A 521 -8.66 29.38 -14.22
CA ALA A 521 -10.05 29.56 -13.85
C ALA A 521 -10.97 29.24 -15.04
N ASP A 522 -12.02 28.48 -14.76
CA ASP A 522 -13.17 28.33 -15.63
C ASP A 522 -14.32 29.22 -15.14
N PRO A 523 -15.01 29.96 -16.01
CA PRO A 523 -16.08 30.87 -15.60
C PRO A 523 -17.23 30.19 -14.84
N ALA A 524 -17.54 28.93 -15.15
CA ALA A 524 -18.61 28.20 -14.49
C ALA A 524 -18.10 27.41 -13.28
N LEU A 525 -16.95 26.74 -13.44
CA LEU A 525 -16.45 25.75 -12.47
C LEU A 525 -15.46 26.33 -11.45
N GLY A 526 -14.98 27.57 -11.65
CA GLY A 526 -13.91 28.15 -10.86
C GLY A 526 -12.55 27.51 -11.18
N THR A 527 -11.66 27.46 -10.20
CA THR A 527 -10.31 26.87 -10.35
C THR A 527 -10.26 25.41 -9.90
N PRO A 528 -9.28 24.62 -10.38
CA PRO A 528 -9.15 23.22 -9.97
C PRO A 528 -8.78 23.04 -8.50
N THR A 529 -8.04 23.96 -7.88
CA THR A 529 -7.75 23.96 -6.44
C THR A 529 -8.41 25.16 -5.78
N GLN A 530 -9.00 24.93 -4.62
CA GLN A 530 -9.56 25.95 -3.74
C GLN A 530 -8.51 26.36 -2.71
N LEU A 531 -8.54 27.62 -2.28
CA LEU A 531 -7.61 28.19 -1.32
C LEU A 531 -8.39 28.97 -0.26
N ALA A 532 -8.06 28.75 1.01
CA ALA A 532 -8.44 29.64 2.11
C ALA A 532 -7.20 30.14 2.82
N VAL A 533 -7.15 31.45 3.06
CA VAL A 533 -6.12 32.08 3.88
C VAL A 533 -6.80 32.63 5.13
N LEU A 534 -6.48 32.07 6.28
CA LEU A 534 -7.06 32.44 7.56
C LEU A 534 -6.05 33.27 8.35
N GLU A 535 -6.47 34.43 8.85
CA GLU A 535 -5.63 35.32 9.66
C GLU A 535 -6.23 35.46 11.05
N ARG A 536 -5.41 35.28 12.09
CA ARG A 536 -5.87 35.35 13.47
C ARG A 536 -6.24 36.79 13.82
N VAL A 537 -7.44 36.98 14.38
CA VAL A 537 -7.88 38.27 14.92
C VAL A 537 -7.08 38.56 16.19
N ALA A 538 -6.60 39.80 16.31
CA ALA A 538 -5.73 40.25 17.40
C ALA A 538 -6.41 40.18 18.77
#